data_AF-A0A5C5V9M4-F1
#
_entry.id   AF-A0A5C5V9M4-F1
#
_cell.length_a   1.000
_cell.length_b   1.000
_cell.length_c   1.000
_cell.angle_alpha   90.00
_cell.angle_beta   90.00
_cell.angle_gamma   90.00
#
_symmetry.space_group_name_H-M   'P 1'
#
loop_
_entity.id
_entity.type
_entity.pdbx_description
1 polymer ?
#
loop_
_entity_poly.entity_id
_entity_poly.type
_entity_poly.pdbx_seq_one_letter_code
_entity_poly.pdbx_strand_id
1 'polypeptide(L)'
;MIEFFGKVANAASTDGMHAAKESENYYLATINCSEAFKCRLMKGLIEWRMGTDPSESLSEAVSGFADDWATVLAVGNGDGKSADVPAERVAFVAYLIGKPPSIGVSSEGFESDRLLDVVLGDWLFDSWNGESWEQGMEQLREAGSHLAVQTHELYKAVAHAAEADLPALSQEGEKLFAKRKSDSFFSGGDQTEGGSEDNNVTVDYRLAALLKRAGFDGTSEVHAWKW
;
A
#
# COMPACT_ATOMS: atom_id res chain seq x y z
N MET A 1 3.97 17.62 -16.10
CA MET A 1 5.22 16.82 -15.92
C MET A 1 4.89 15.44 -15.36
N ILE A 2 4.16 15.34 -14.24
CA ILE A 2 3.68 14.06 -13.65
C ILE A 2 2.90 13.21 -14.68
N GLU A 3 1.95 13.79 -15.41
CA GLU A 3 1.20 13.08 -16.46
C GLU A 3 2.10 12.49 -17.57
N PHE A 4 3.17 13.18 -17.96
CA PHE A 4 4.08 12.70 -18.99
C PHE A 4 4.84 11.47 -18.50
N PHE A 5 5.38 11.52 -17.28
CA PHE A 5 6.04 10.36 -16.66
C PHE A 5 5.06 9.21 -16.41
N GLY A 6 3.82 9.48 -16.02
CA GLY A 6 2.77 8.48 -15.89
C GLY A 6 2.49 7.75 -17.20
N LYS A 7 2.40 8.47 -18.33
CA LYS A 7 2.19 7.87 -19.66
C LYS A 7 3.35 6.98 -20.09
N VAL A 8 4.59 7.43 -19.88
CA VAL A 8 5.79 6.65 -20.23
C VAL A 8 5.89 5.39 -19.35
N ALA A 9 5.64 5.51 -18.05
CA ALA A 9 5.67 4.38 -17.13
C ALA A 9 4.59 3.34 -17.47
N ASN A 10 3.36 3.78 -17.80
CA ASN A 10 2.29 2.89 -18.22
C ASN A 10 2.62 2.14 -19.51
N ALA A 11 3.16 2.82 -20.53
CA ALA A 11 3.55 2.17 -21.79
C ALA A 11 4.64 1.11 -21.56
N ALA A 12 5.69 1.45 -20.81
CA ALA A 12 6.77 0.51 -20.49
C ALA A 12 6.28 -0.69 -19.67
N SER A 13 5.37 -0.48 -18.72
CA SER A 13 4.74 -1.56 -17.96
C SER A 13 3.94 -2.50 -18.85
N THR A 14 3.12 -1.97 -19.77
CA THR A 14 2.34 -2.79 -20.72
C THR A 14 3.25 -3.63 -21.61
N ASP A 15 4.31 -3.04 -22.17
CA ASP A 15 5.28 -3.75 -23.00
C ASP A 15 6.00 -4.85 -22.20
N GLY A 16 6.37 -4.55 -20.95
CA GLY A 16 7.01 -5.52 -20.04
C GLY A 16 6.09 -6.70 -19.71
N MET A 17 4.83 -6.45 -19.38
CA MET A 17 3.85 -7.50 -19.11
C MET A 17 3.57 -8.36 -20.35
N HIS A 18 3.52 -7.76 -21.54
CA HIS A 18 3.40 -8.49 -22.80
C HIS A 18 4.59 -9.43 -23.02
N ALA A 19 5.82 -8.93 -22.85
CA ALA A 19 7.03 -9.73 -22.99
C ALA A 19 7.09 -10.88 -21.97
N ALA A 20 6.67 -10.64 -20.72
CA ALA A 20 6.59 -11.69 -19.70
C ALA A 20 5.60 -12.79 -20.09
N LYS A 21 4.46 -12.41 -20.67
CA LYS A 21 3.43 -13.35 -21.15
C LYS A 21 3.92 -14.16 -22.35
N GLU A 22 4.52 -13.53 -23.36
CA GLU A 22 5.03 -14.20 -24.56
C GLU A 22 6.16 -15.19 -24.24
N SER A 23 6.97 -14.88 -23.23
CA SER A 23 8.07 -15.74 -22.78
C SER A 23 7.68 -16.74 -21.69
N GLU A 24 6.40 -16.76 -21.28
CA GLU A 24 5.89 -17.58 -20.17
C GLU A 24 6.74 -17.46 -18.88
N ASN A 25 7.28 -16.26 -18.64
CA ASN A 25 8.22 -16.02 -17.54
C ASN A 25 7.51 -15.43 -16.32
N TYR A 26 7.18 -16.30 -15.36
CA TYR A 26 6.48 -15.92 -14.12
C TYR A 26 7.22 -14.84 -13.33
N TYR A 27 8.52 -15.01 -13.13
CA TYR A 27 9.32 -14.06 -12.34
C TYR A 27 9.39 -12.68 -13.00
N LEU A 28 9.45 -12.63 -14.33
CA LEU A 28 9.38 -11.37 -15.05
C LEU A 28 8.00 -10.71 -14.91
N ALA A 29 6.92 -11.50 -14.93
CA ALA A 29 5.56 -11.00 -14.72
C ALA A 29 5.38 -10.41 -13.31
N THR A 30 5.90 -11.07 -12.26
CA THR A 30 5.78 -10.58 -10.87
C THR A 30 6.57 -9.29 -10.64
N ILE A 31 7.79 -9.19 -11.18
CA ILE A 31 8.58 -7.95 -11.14
C ILE A 31 7.83 -6.83 -11.85
N ASN A 32 7.37 -7.07 -13.08
CA ASN A 32 6.71 -6.04 -13.88
C ASN A 32 5.41 -5.57 -13.23
N CYS A 33 4.61 -6.47 -12.66
CA CYS A 33 3.42 -6.14 -11.89
C CYS A 33 3.75 -5.25 -10.69
N SER A 34 4.76 -5.63 -9.90
CA SER A 34 5.17 -4.88 -8.70
C SER A 34 5.67 -3.48 -9.02
N GLU A 35 6.56 -3.36 -10.01
CA GLU A 35 7.12 -2.07 -10.44
C GLU A 35 6.04 -1.16 -11.07
N ALA A 36 5.16 -1.73 -11.88
CA ALA A 36 4.05 -0.99 -12.48
C ALA A 36 3.11 -0.43 -11.43
N PHE A 37 2.73 -1.24 -10.45
CA PHE A 37 1.92 -0.80 -9.32
C PHE A 37 2.60 0.31 -8.53
N LYS A 38 3.88 0.12 -8.19
CA LYS A 38 4.68 1.13 -7.48
C LYS A 38 4.68 2.45 -8.22
N CYS A 39 4.92 2.46 -9.54
CA CYS A 39 4.91 3.68 -10.35
C CYS A 39 3.55 4.38 -10.34
N ARG A 40 2.45 3.65 -10.55
CA ARG A 40 1.09 4.21 -10.56
C ARG A 40 0.68 4.73 -9.17
N LEU A 41 1.01 3.99 -8.11
CA LEU A 41 0.78 4.41 -6.74
C LEU A 41 1.58 5.68 -6.42
N MET A 42 2.89 5.71 -6.71
CA MET A 42 3.74 6.89 -6.48
C MET A 42 3.21 8.14 -7.20
N LYS A 43 2.70 8.01 -8.44
CA LYS A 43 2.05 9.12 -9.15
C LYS A 43 0.91 9.71 -8.32
N GLY A 44 0.00 8.86 -7.83
CA GLY A 44 -1.11 9.30 -6.97
C GLY A 44 -0.66 9.87 -5.63
N LEU A 45 0.35 9.28 -4.98
CA LEU A 45 0.88 9.80 -3.71
C LEU A 45 1.53 11.18 -3.87
N ILE A 46 2.23 11.42 -4.98
CA ILE A 46 2.83 12.73 -5.29
C ILE A 46 1.74 13.77 -5.58
N GLU A 47 0.74 13.43 -6.38
CA GLU A 47 -0.41 14.30 -6.66
C GLU A 47 -1.10 14.70 -5.35
N TRP A 48 -1.39 13.72 -4.49
CA TRP A 48 -1.94 13.95 -3.16
C TRP A 48 -1.06 14.90 -2.35
N ARG A 49 0.24 14.61 -2.25
CA ARG A 49 1.19 15.42 -1.47
C ARG A 49 1.24 16.87 -1.95
N MET A 50 1.04 17.09 -3.24
CA MET A 50 0.96 18.43 -3.86
C MET A 50 -0.41 19.10 -3.71
N GLY A 51 -1.38 18.45 -3.07
CA GLY A 51 -2.74 18.95 -2.88
C GLY A 51 -3.64 18.79 -4.11
N THR A 52 -3.23 17.99 -5.09
CA THR A 52 -4.02 17.63 -6.27
C THR A 52 -4.85 16.39 -5.96
N ASP A 53 -6.07 16.32 -6.50
CA ASP A 53 -6.94 15.14 -6.35
C ASP A 53 -6.29 13.91 -7.02
N PRO A 54 -5.91 12.87 -6.24
CA PRO A 54 -5.20 11.71 -6.76
C PRO A 54 -6.16 10.59 -7.20
N SER A 55 -7.49 10.79 -7.11
CA SER A 55 -8.49 9.72 -7.24
C SER A 55 -8.43 8.98 -8.59
N GLU A 56 -8.13 9.70 -9.67
CA GLU A 56 -7.96 9.11 -11.01
C GLU A 56 -6.69 8.24 -11.06
N SER A 57 -5.54 8.76 -10.63
CA SER A 57 -4.28 8.01 -10.61
C SER A 57 -4.31 6.80 -9.68
N LEU A 58 -4.96 6.92 -8.52
CA LEU A 58 -5.16 5.80 -7.61
C LEU A 58 -6.15 4.77 -8.19
N SER A 59 -7.15 5.23 -8.95
CA SER A 59 -8.02 4.33 -9.71
C SER A 59 -7.26 3.55 -10.78
N GLU A 60 -6.36 4.20 -11.51
CA GLU A 60 -5.46 3.55 -12.48
C GLU A 60 -4.54 2.53 -11.81
N ALA A 61 -4.03 2.83 -10.60
CA ALA A 61 -3.18 1.91 -9.85
C ALA A 61 -3.92 0.62 -9.48
N VAL A 62 -5.18 0.72 -9.01
CA VAL A 62 -5.98 -0.45 -8.61
C VAL A 62 -6.43 -1.27 -9.82
N SER A 63 -6.90 -0.64 -10.90
CA SER A 63 -7.33 -1.37 -12.10
C SER A 63 -6.14 -1.98 -12.84
N GLY A 64 -5.06 -1.22 -12.99
CA GLY A 64 -3.84 -1.69 -13.64
C GLY A 64 -3.21 -2.86 -12.89
N PHE A 65 -3.19 -2.83 -11.55
CA PHE A 65 -2.75 -3.99 -10.76
C PHE A 65 -3.60 -5.23 -11.06
N ALA A 66 -4.92 -5.11 -11.13
CA ALA A 66 -5.80 -6.26 -11.36
C ALA A 66 -5.54 -6.90 -12.74
N ASP A 67 -5.32 -6.08 -13.78
CA ASP A 67 -4.98 -6.55 -15.13
C ASP A 67 -3.60 -7.23 -15.16
N ASP A 68 -2.60 -6.61 -14.51
CA ASP A 68 -1.25 -7.15 -14.42
C ASP A 68 -1.23 -8.46 -13.61
N TRP A 69 -1.99 -8.52 -12.52
CA TRP A 69 -2.15 -9.71 -11.68
C TRP A 69 -2.83 -10.87 -12.41
N ALA A 70 -3.84 -10.60 -13.24
CA ALA A 70 -4.44 -11.63 -14.09
C ALA A 70 -3.41 -12.26 -15.05
N THR A 71 -2.45 -11.46 -15.52
CA THR A 71 -1.34 -11.98 -16.35
C THR A 71 -0.36 -12.81 -15.52
N VAL A 72 -0.02 -12.38 -14.30
CA VAL A 72 0.81 -13.17 -13.37
C VAL A 72 0.20 -14.54 -13.10
N LEU A 73 -1.11 -14.59 -12.80
CA LEU A 73 -1.83 -15.86 -12.59
C LEU A 73 -1.83 -16.74 -13.83
N ALA A 74 -2.05 -16.15 -15.01
CA ALA A 74 -2.06 -16.89 -16.27
C ALA A 74 -0.69 -17.52 -16.57
N VAL A 75 0.40 -16.77 -16.39
CA VAL A 75 1.77 -17.25 -16.62
C VAL A 75 2.21 -18.24 -15.54
N GLY A 76 1.79 -18.04 -14.29
CA GLY A 76 2.05 -18.94 -13.18
C GLY A 76 1.20 -20.21 -13.18
N ASN A 77 0.38 -20.45 -14.20
CA ASN A 77 -0.57 -21.56 -14.28
C ASN A 77 -1.51 -21.68 -13.06
N GLY A 78 -1.85 -20.54 -12.43
CA GLY A 78 -2.67 -20.50 -11.21
C GLY A 78 -1.91 -20.69 -9.90
N ASP A 79 -0.62 -21.06 -9.93
CA ASP A 79 0.26 -21.15 -8.75
C ASP A 79 0.87 -19.79 -8.36
N GLY A 80 0.39 -18.70 -8.97
CA GLY A 80 0.87 -17.36 -8.66
C GLY A 80 0.58 -17.00 -7.21
N LYS A 81 1.62 -16.63 -6.46
CA LYS A 81 1.51 -16.33 -5.02
C LYS A 81 1.33 -14.84 -4.82
N SER A 82 0.33 -14.47 -4.02
CA SER A 82 0.11 -13.08 -3.63
C SER A 82 1.33 -12.48 -2.93
N ALA A 83 2.15 -13.28 -2.24
CA ALA A 83 3.38 -12.83 -1.60
C ALA A 83 4.48 -12.39 -2.60
N ASP A 84 4.42 -12.79 -3.87
CA ASP A 84 5.45 -12.45 -4.86
C ASP A 84 5.30 -11.02 -5.43
N VAL A 85 4.18 -10.35 -5.12
CA VAL A 85 3.84 -8.99 -5.53
C VAL A 85 3.22 -8.23 -4.36
N PRO A 86 3.20 -6.89 -4.30
CA PRO A 86 2.60 -6.14 -3.18
C PRO A 86 1.05 -6.11 -3.21
N ALA A 87 0.41 -7.28 -3.35
CA ALA A 87 -1.04 -7.43 -3.51
C ALA A 87 -1.84 -6.85 -2.33
N GLU A 88 -1.32 -7.02 -1.11
CA GLU A 88 -1.93 -6.56 0.14
C GLU A 88 -2.17 -5.04 0.15
N ARG A 89 -1.32 -4.28 -0.54
CA ARG A 89 -1.38 -2.81 -0.55
C ARG A 89 -2.55 -2.28 -1.37
N VAL A 90 -3.08 -3.09 -2.30
CA VAL A 90 -4.19 -2.70 -3.19
C VAL A 90 -5.47 -2.43 -2.40
N ALA A 91 -5.69 -3.14 -1.29
CA ALA A 91 -6.88 -2.99 -0.45
C ALA A 91 -7.02 -1.56 0.11
N PHE A 92 -5.92 -0.97 0.60
CA PHE A 92 -5.91 0.41 1.11
C PHE A 92 -6.28 1.41 0.03
N VAL A 93 -5.67 1.27 -1.16
CA VAL A 93 -5.93 2.18 -2.29
C VAL A 93 -7.36 2.05 -2.77
N ALA A 94 -7.88 0.82 -2.92
CA ALA A 94 -9.26 0.56 -3.30
C ALA A 94 -10.26 1.19 -2.32
N TYR A 95 -10.00 1.07 -1.02
CA TYR A 95 -10.83 1.67 0.01
C TYR A 95 -10.85 3.21 -0.06
N LEU A 96 -9.69 3.84 -0.27
CA LEU A 96 -9.58 5.29 -0.43
C LEU A 96 -10.42 5.81 -1.60
N ILE A 97 -10.42 5.11 -2.73
CA ILE A 97 -11.21 5.51 -3.92
C ILE A 97 -12.64 4.95 -3.93
N GLY A 98 -13.09 4.31 -2.84
CA GLY A 98 -14.45 3.78 -2.70
C GLY A 98 -14.77 2.61 -3.62
N LYS A 99 -13.77 1.82 -4.02
CA LYS A 99 -13.95 0.60 -4.81
C LYS A 99 -13.90 -0.64 -3.91
N PRO A 100 -14.61 -1.72 -4.27
CA PRO A 100 -14.43 -3.02 -3.62
C PRO A 100 -13.00 -3.55 -3.89
N PRO A 101 -12.54 -4.56 -3.11
CA PRO A 101 -11.28 -5.25 -3.40
C PRO A 101 -11.30 -5.79 -4.83
N SER A 102 -10.30 -5.44 -5.64
CA SER A 102 -10.22 -5.86 -7.04
C SER A 102 -9.62 -7.26 -7.21
N ILE A 103 -9.00 -7.80 -6.17
CA ILE A 103 -8.32 -9.10 -6.14
C ILE A 103 -8.57 -9.78 -4.79
N GLY A 104 -8.57 -11.11 -4.77
CA GLY A 104 -8.47 -11.89 -3.54
C GLY A 104 -7.01 -12.05 -3.16
N VAL A 105 -6.61 -11.54 -1.99
CA VAL A 105 -5.25 -11.69 -1.46
C VAL A 105 -5.24 -12.88 -0.50
N SER A 106 -4.40 -13.88 -0.78
CA SER A 106 -4.14 -14.96 0.17
C SER A 106 -3.02 -14.54 1.12
N SER A 107 -3.16 -14.79 2.43
CA SER A 107 -2.09 -14.54 3.41
C SER A 107 -0.94 -15.57 3.32
N GLU A 108 -1.05 -16.59 2.47
CA GLU A 108 0.00 -17.60 2.30
C GLU A 108 1.31 -16.97 1.80
N GLY A 109 2.40 -17.24 2.53
CA GLY A 109 3.74 -16.74 2.20
C GLY A 109 4.01 -15.30 2.64
N PHE A 110 3.05 -14.63 3.27
CA PHE A 110 3.26 -13.33 3.89
C PHE A 110 3.89 -13.45 5.28
N GLU A 111 4.82 -12.54 5.57
CA GLU A 111 5.53 -12.46 6.86
C GLU A 111 5.62 -10.99 7.31
N SER A 112 5.86 -10.77 8.61
CA SER A 112 6.18 -9.47 9.21
C SER A 112 5.14 -8.38 8.86
N ASP A 113 5.59 -7.19 8.45
CA ASP A 113 4.78 -6.04 8.08
C ASP A 113 3.79 -6.33 6.95
N ARG A 114 4.16 -7.19 6.00
CA ARG A 114 3.25 -7.51 4.90
C ARG A 114 2.08 -8.40 5.35
N LEU A 115 2.30 -9.28 6.34
CA LEU A 115 1.20 -10.02 6.98
C LEU A 115 0.27 -9.08 7.76
N LEU A 116 0.82 -8.05 8.42
CA LEU A 116 0.04 -7.02 9.10
C LEU A 116 -0.78 -6.18 8.11
N ASP A 117 -0.20 -5.84 6.96
CA ASP A 117 -0.90 -5.15 5.87
C ASP A 117 -2.08 -5.96 5.33
N VAL A 118 -1.99 -7.29 5.26
CA VAL A 118 -3.13 -8.15 4.91
C VAL A 118 -4.25 -8.03 5.95
N VAL A 119 -3.92 -8.12 7.25
CA VAL A 119 -4.94 -8.01 8.31
C VAL A 119 -5.61 -6.64 8.32
N LEU A 120 -4.86 -5.57 8.12
CA LEU A 120 -5.40 -4.21 8.03
C LEU A 120 -6.23 -4.03 6.77
N GLY A 121 -5.80 -4.58 5.64
CA GLY A 121 -6.53 -4.60 4.38
C GLY A 121 -7.89 -5.29 4.53
N ASP A 122 -7.93 -6.46 5.17
CA ASP A 122 -9.16 -7.19 5.49
C ASP A 122 -10.11 -6.37 6.38
N TRP A 123 -9.56 -5.60 7.33
CA TRP A 123 -10.35 -4.80 8.27
C TRP A 123 -11.08 -3.64 7.61
N LEU A 124 -10.48 -3.06 6.56
CA LEU A 124 -11.15 -2.08 5.71
C LEU A 124 -12.46 -2.63 5.11
N PHE A 125 -12.57 -3.95 4.98
CA PHE A 125 -13.71 -4.68 4.40
C PHE A 125 -14.35 -5.67 5.39
N ASP A 126 -14.45 -5.30 6.66
CA ASP A 126 -15.23 -5.98 7.71
C ASP A 126 -14.66 -7.33 8.22
N SER A 127 -13.37 -7.62 8.00
CA SER A 127 -12.71 -8.84 8.51
C SER A 127 -11.48 -8.53 9.35
N TRP A 128 -11.25 -9.25 10.46
CA TRP A 128 -10.03 -9.09 11.27
C TRP A 128 -9.51 -10.45 11.73
N ASN A 129 -8.28 -10.79 11.34
CA ASN A 129 -7.61 -11.99 11.81
C ASN A 129 -6.60 -11.66 12.92
N GLY A 130 -7.03 -11.84 14.18
CA GLY A 130 -6.18 -11.57 15.34
C GLY A 130 -4.98 -12.50 15.47
N GLU A 131 -5.07 -13.75 15.00
CA GLU A 131 -3.95 -14.69 15.06
C GLU A 131 -2.84 -14.26 14.09
N SER A 132 -3.19 -13.94 12.85
CA SER A 132 -2.24 -13.40 11.88
C SER A 132 -1.65 -12.07 12.31
N TRP A 133 -2.43 -11.22 13.00
CA TRP A 133 -1.92 -9.98 13.56
C TRP A 133 -0.80 -10.22 14.59
N GLU A 134 -1.05 -11.08 15.58
CA GLU A 134 -0.06 -11.34 16.63
C GLU A 134 1.18 -12.01 16.05
N GLN A 135 1.03 -12.92 15.08
CA GLN A 135 2.14 -13.53 14.35
C GLN A 135 2.98 -12.47 13.62
N GLY A 136 2.35 -11.57 12.85
CA GLY A 136 3.07 -10.52 12.12
C GLY A 136 3.80 -9.56 13.05
N MET A 137 3.19 -9.21 14.19
CA MET A 137 3.81 -8.33 15.19
C MET A 137 5.00 -9.01 15.90
N GLU A 138 4.92 -10.31 16.17
CA GLU A 138 6.04 -11.08 16.72
C GLU A 138 7.23 -11.05 15.75
N GLN A 139 7.02 -11.43 14.49
CA GLN A 139 8.04 -11.43 13.44
C GLN A 139 8.66 -10.03 13.23
N LEU A 140 7.84 -8.98 13.21
CA LEU A 140 8.31 -7.60 13.04
C LEU A 140 9.18 -7.13 14.23
N ARG A 141 8.85 -7.55 15.45
CA ARG A 141 9.66 -7.26 16.65
C ARG A 141 10.99 -8.01 16.62
N GLU A 142 11.00 -9.26 16.16
CA GLU A 142 12.22 -10.06 16.00
C GLU A 142 13.16 -9.47 14.95
N ALA A 143 12.62 -8.90 13.87
CA ALA A 143 13.40 -8.19 12.86
C ALA A 143 14.09 -6.91 13.40
N GLY A 144 13.69 -6.42 14.58
CA GLY A 144 14.35 -5.29 15.26
C GLY A 144 13.97 -3.90 14.76
N SER A 145 12.90 -3.76 13.97
CA SER A 145 12.46 -2.47 13.41
C SER A 145 11.53 -1.70 14.35
N HIS A 146 12.12 -0.97 15.31
CA HIS A 146 11.35 -0.29 16.36
C HIS A 146 10.30 0.71 15.81
N LEU A 147 10.65 1.51 14.81
CA LEU A 147 9.71 2.47 14.22
C LEU A 147 8.57 1.77 13.46
N ALA A 148 8.85 0.66 12.79
CA ALA A 148 7.81 -0.11 12.11
C ALA A 148 6.85 -0.76 13.11
N VAL A 149 7.35 -1.27 14.23
CA VAL A 149 6.52 -1.78 15.34
C VAL A 149 5.60 -0.68 15.87
N GLN A 150 6.14 0.50 16.19
CA GLN A 150 5.34 1.64 16.66
C GLN A 150 4.27 2.07 15.64
N THR A 151 4.63 2.06 14.37
CA THR A 151 3.72 2.40 13.27
C THR A 151 2.54 1.43 13.21
N HIS A 152 2.78 0.12 13.27
CA HIS A 152 1.71 -0.88 13.23
C HIS A 152 0.88 -0.91 14.52
N GLU A 153 1.49 -0.66 15.68
CA GLU A 153 0.74 -0.49 16.93
C GLU A 153 -0.20 0.73 16.86
N LEU A 154 0.23 1.82 16.24
CA LEU A 154 -0.63 2.97 15.95
C LEU A 154 -1.77 2.58 14.99
N TYR A 155 -1.49 1.85 13.92
CA TYR A 155 -2.53 1.41 12.98
C TYR A 155 -3.60 0.56 13.67
N LYS A 156 -3.21 -0.37 14.54
CA LYS A 156 -4.14 -1.14 15.38
C LYS A 156 -4.95 -0.23 16.30
N ALA A 157 -4.30 0.77 16.90
CA ALA A 157 -5.00 1.74 17.75
C ALA A 157 -6.07 2.51 16.96
N VAL A 158 -5.76 2.97 15.75
CA VAL A 158 -6.74 3.62 14.85
C VAL A 158 -7.90 2.67 14.52
N ALA A 159 -7.61 1.41 14.20
CA ALA A 159 -8.63 0.42 13.84
C ALA A 159 -9.63 0.10 14.97
N HIS A 160 -9.27 0.40 16.22
CA HIS A 160 -10.10 0.11 17.40
C HIS A 160 -10.43 1.35 18.25
N ALA A 161 -10.11 2.55 17.75
CA ALA A 161 -10.33 3.80 18.47
C ALA A 161 -11.80 4.22 18.46
N ALA A 162 -12.19 4.98 19.48
CA ALA A 162 -13.39 5.80 19.40
C ALA A 162 -13.11 7.06 18.55
N GLU A 163 -14.14 7.62 17.93
CA GLU A 163 -14.03 8.81 17.07
C GLU A 163 -13.30 9.99 17.74
N ALA A 164 -13.52 10.17 19.06
CA ALA A 164 -12.89 11.23 19.85
C ALA A 164 -11.36 11.10 19.98
N ASP A 165 -10.80 9.90 19.81
CA ASP A 165 -9.36 9.64 19.92
C ASP A 165 -8.63 9.78 18.58
N LEU A 166 -9.37 9.75 17.46
CA LEU A 166 -8.81 9.79 16.10
C LEU A 166 -7.95 11.02 15.82
N PRO A 167 -8.28 12.26 16.26
CA PRO A 167 -7.41 13.40 16.05
C PRO A 167 -6.02 13.24 16.68
N ALA A 168 -5.93 12.69 17.89
CA ALA A 168 -4.65 12.49 18.57
C ALA A 168 -3.82 11.38 17.90
N LEU A 169 -4.48 10.30 17.48
CA LEU A 169 -3.83 9.21 16.76
C LEU A 169 -3.35 9.64 15.37
N SER A 170 -4.13 10.46 14.66
CA SER A 170 -3.75 11.02 13.36
C SER A 170 -2.47 11.85 13.47
N GLN A 171 -2.41 12.76 14.45
CA GLN A 171 -1.20 13.55 14.72
C GLN A 171 0.01 12.71 15.12
N GLU A 172 -0.18 11.63 15.89
CA GLU A 172 0.92 10.72 16.21
C GLU A 172 1.38 9.98 14.95
N GLY A 173 0.46 9.61 14.07
CA GLY A 173 0.75 9.06 12.74
C GLY A 173 1.60 9.99 11.89
N GLU A 174 1.28 11.28 11.82
CA GLU A 174 2.11 12.26 11.10
C GLU A 174 3.55 12.30 11.64
N LYS A 175 3.72 12.25 12.97
CA LYS A 175 5.05 12.24 13.60
C LYS A 175 5.80 10.96 13.30
N LEU A 176 5.15 9.80 13.34
CA LEU A 176 5.78 8.53 12.99
C LEU A 176 6.18 8.50 11.52
N PHE A 177 5.31 8.99 10.62
CA PHE A 177 5.62 9.11 9.20
C PHE A 177 6.83 10.01 8.96
N ALA A 178 6.92 11.18 9.60
CA ALA A 178 8.06 12.08 9.46
C ALA A 178 9.40 11.44 9.89
N LYS A 179 9.38 10.53 10.88
CA LYS A 179 10.59 9.81 11.33
C LYS A 179 11.12 8.81 10.30
N ARG A 180 10.28 8.32 9.38
CA ARG A 180 10.66 7.34 8.34
C ARG A 180 11.77 7.84 7.44
N LYS A 181 11.87 9.16 7.24
CA LYS A 181 12.94 9.81 6.45
C LYS A 181 14.35 9.38 6.88
N SER A 182 14.57 9.18 8.18
CA SER A 182 15.88 8.83 8.74
C SER A 182 15.97 7.40 9.27
N ASP A 183 14.93 6.60 9.08
CA ASP A 183 14.87 5.22 9.59
C ASP A 183 15.38 4.22 8.54
N SER A 184 16.23 3.28 8.96
CA SER A 184 16.88 2.33 8.05
C SER A 184 15.93 1.29 7.48
N PHE A 185 14.89 0.90 8.21
CA PHE A 185 13.90 -0.06 7.71
C PHE A 185 13.13 0.56 6.55
N PHE A 186 12.62 1.78 6.74
CA PHE A 186 11.87 2.48 5.69
C PHE A 186 12.76 2.95 4.54
N SER A 187 13.99 3.39 4.82
CA SER A 187 14.94 3.81 3.77
C SER A 187 15.43 2.65 2.90
N GLY A 188 15.41 1.41 3.42
CA GLY A 188 15.71 0.20 2.65
C GLY A 188 14.48 -0.43 1.99
N GLY A 189 13.28 0.10 2.24
CA GLY A 189 12.00 -0.42 1.73
C GLY A 189 11.56 0.21 0.41
N ASP A 190 10.30 -0.01 0.05
CA ASP A 190 9.71 0.58 -1.15
C ASP A 190 9.55 2.10 -1.01
N GLN A 191 9.69 2.80 -2.13
CA GLN A 191 9.54 4.26 -2.18
C GLN A 191 8.16 4.74 -1.69
N THR A 192 7.13 3.89 -1.85
CA THR A 192 5.76 4.17 -1.39
C THR A 192 5.63 4.22 0.13
N GLU A 193 6.64 3.75 0.86
CA GLU A 193 6.67 3.75 2.33
C GLU A 193 7.11 5.09 2.93
N GLY A 194 7.68 5.97 2.11
CA GLY A 194 8.15 7.28 2.54
C GLY A 194 9.44 7.24 3.36
N GLY A 195 10.34 6.29 3.09
CA GLY A 195 11.71 6.31 3.58
C GLY A 195 12.58 7.35 2.86
N SER A 196 13.68 7.79 3.48
CA SER A 196 14.63 8.72 2.84
C SER A 196 13.95 9.96 2.22
N GLU A 197 14.35 10.40 1.02
CA GLU A 197 13.78 11.59 0.37
C GLU A 197 12.35 11.39 -0.16
N ASP A 198 11.88 10.15 -0.29
CA ASP A 198 10.52 9.85 -0.73
C ASP A 198 9.48 10.34 0.30
N ASN A 199 9.87 10.47 1.57
CA ASN A 199 9.02 11.04 2.64
C ASN A 199 8.45 12.43 2.30
N ASN A 200 9.23 13.25 1.58
CA ASN A 200 8.81 14.62 1.29
C ASN A 200 7.73 14.68 0.20
N VAL A 201 7.66 13.64 -0.65
CA VAL A 201 6.84 13.60 -1.86
C VAL A 201 5.72 12.55 -1.80
N THR A 202 5.64 11.78 -0.72
CA THR A 202 4.61 10.77 -0.50
C THR A 202 3.75 11.09 0.72
N VAL A 203 2.72 10.28 0.93
CA VAL A 203 1.83 10.32 2.09
C VAL A 203 1.65 8.91 2.63
N ASP A 204 1.28 8.82 3.91
CA ASP A 204 0.90 7.54 4.50
C ASP A 204 -0.52 7.14 4.09
N TYR A 205 -0.64 6.54 2.90
CA TYR A 205 -1.93 6.11 2.36
C TYR A 205 -2.58 4.98 3.17
N ARG A 206 -1.79 4.20 3.93
CA ARG A 206 -2.33 3.16 4.82
C ARG A 206 -3.03 3.82 6.00
N LEU A 207 -2.34 4.71 6.70
CA LEU A 207 -2.93 5.49 7.79
C LEU A 207 -4.19 6.21 7.32
N ALA A 208 -4.14 6.83 6.13
CA ALA A 208 -5.27 7.53 5.55
C ALA A 208 -6.51 6.64 5.34
N ALA A 209 -6.30 5.43 4.81
CA ALA A 209 -7.39 4.47 4.60
C ALA A 209 -8.01 4.04 5.94
N LEU A 210 -7.17 3.79 6.94
CA LEU A 210 -7.60 3.41 8.28
C LEU A 210 -8.40 4.52 8.97
N LEU A 211 -7.91 5.76 8.90
CA LEU A 211 -8.60 6.95 9.43
C LEU A 211 -9.95 7.17 8.74
N LYS A 212 -9.98 7.07 7.40
CA LYS A 212 -11.22 7.16 6.61
C LYS A 212 -12.24 6.11 7.07
N ARG A 213 -11.79 4.87 7.27
CA ARG A 213 -12.63 3.76 7.73
C ARG A 213 -13.14 3.98 9.15
N ALA A 214 -12.30 4.51 10.03
CA ALA A 214 -12.67 4.84 11.40
C ALA A 214 -13.61 6.07 11.51
N GLY A 215 -13.88 6.78 10.40
CA GLY A 215 -14.78 7.93 10.35
C GLY A 215 -14.11 9.28 10.61
N PHE A 216 -12.78 9.36 10.56
CA PHE A 216 -12.07 10.64 10.70
C PHE A 216 -12.24 11.49 9.45
N ASP A 217 -12.71 12.74 9.62
CA ASP A 217 -12.98 13.68 8.51
C ASP A 217 -11.81 14.63 8.21
N GLY A 218 -10.84 14.74 9.13
CA GLY A 218 -9.43 15.11 8.91
C GLY A 218 -9.14 16.32 8.03
N THR A 219 -10.03 17.32 7.98
CA THR A 219 -10.09 18.34 6.90
C THR A 219 -8.84 19.23 6.73
N SER A 220 -7.79 19.08 7.53
CA SER A 220 -6.57 19.89 7.49
C SER A 220 -5.23 19.14 7.58
N GLU A 221 -5.22 17.80 7.55
CA GLU A 221 -3.98 17.01 7.72
C GLU A 221 -3.47 16.44 6.38
N VAL A 222 -2.14 16.29 6.25
CA VAL A 222 -1.53 15.92 4.96
C VAL A 222 -1.89 14.47 4.57
N HIS A 223 -2.13 13.62 5.56
CA HIS A 223 -2.46 12.21 5.39
C HIS A 223 -3.98 11.95 5.41
N ALA A 224 -4.83 12.95 5.67
CA ALA A 224 -6.27 12.72 5.64
C ALA A 224 -6.80 12.61 4.21
N TRP A 225 -7.66 11.62 3.97
CA TRP A 225 -8.35 11.48 2.69
C TRP A 225 -9.56 12.42 2.64
N LYS A 226 -9.53 13.39 1.72
CA LYS A 226 -10.52 14.47 1.63
C LYS A 226 -11.36 14.49 0.35
N TRP A 227 -11.23 13.47 -0.49
CA TRP A 227 -11.85 13.40 -1.83
C TRP A 227 -12.98 12.37 -1.92
#